data_AF-A0A965XVW9-F1
#
_entry.id   AF-A0A965XVW9-F1
#
_cell.length_a   1.000
_cell.length_b   1.000
_cell.length_c   1.000
_cell.angle_alpha   90.00
_cell.angle_beta   90.00
_cell.angle_gamma   90.00
#
_symmetry.space_group_name_H-M   'P 1'
#
loop_
_entity.id
_entity.type
_entity.pdbx_description
1 polymer ?
#
loop_
_entity_poly.entity_id
_entity_poly.type
_entity_poly.pdbx_seq_one_letter_code
_entity_poly.pdbx_strand_id
1 'polypeptide(L)'
;CVNIAQFPLPVVTGIGHDHDYHIADMVAHTSVKTPTAAADFMLDVFAAEEQQVAFLSRKLFIALQGRIESENGKLDKHWLRIANALKNRASQEEHRIELLESRLVSANPASSLEKGFAIVYKGNGRLLSAKEAKVGDSLSVLLKDGRLECEIVKKVKNLI
;
A
#
# COMPACT_ATOMS: atom_id res chain seq x y z
N CYS A 1 66.26 -21.34 -18.67
CA CYS A 1 65.97 -20.15 -17.85
C CYS A 1 65.13 -19.10 -18.59
N VAL A 2 65.39 -18.79 -19.87
CA VAL A 2 64.54 -17.87 -20.66
C VAL A 2 63.05 -18.27 -20.63
N ASN A 3 62.75 -19.55 -20.83
CA ASN A 3 61.37 -20.04 -20.78
C ASN A 3 60.70 -19.93 -19.40
N ILE A 4 61.47 -19.94 -18.31
CA ILE A 4 60.94 -19.75 -16.95
C ILE A 4 60.59 -18.28 -16.74
N ALA A 5 61.51 -17.38 -17.10
CA ALA A 5 61.34 -15.94 -16.95
C ALA A 5 60.21 -15.35 -17.83
N GLN A 6 59.95 -15.98 -18.98
CA GLN A 6 58.91 -15.54 -19.93
C GLN A 6 57.60 -16.32 -19.81
N PHE A 7 57.49 -17.23 -18.83
CA PHE A 7 56.29 -18.04 -18.70
C PHE A 7 55.08 -17.17 -18.30
N PRO A 8 53.91 -17.33 -18.94
CA PRO A 8 52.75 -16.46 -18.70
C PRO A 8 52.06 -16.71 -17.36
N LEU A 9 52.41 -17.79 -16.65
CA LEU A 9 51.90 -18.12 -15.33
C LEU A 9 53.04 -18.12 -14.29
N PRO A 10 52.74 -17.91 -13.00
CA PRO A 10 53.75 -17.99 -11.95
C PRO A 10 54.46 -19.35 -11.95
N VAL A 11 55.78 -19.35 -12.11
CA VAL A 11 56.61 -20.57 -11.99
C VAL A 11 57.12 -20.69 -10.55
N VAL A 12 56.91 -21.85 -9.94
CA VAL A 12 57.41 -22.19 -8.59
C VAL A 12 58.53 -23.21 -8.70
N THR A 13 59.65 -22.97 -8.02
CA THR A 13 60.78 -23.91 -7.98
C THR A 13 60.99 -24.44 -6.56
N GLY A 14 61.32 -25.73 -6.46
CA GLY A 14 61.59 -26.42 -5.20
C GLY A 14 62.84 -27.29 -5.29
N ILE A 15 63.88 -26.81 -5.96
CA ILE A 15 65.05 -27.61 -6.36
C ILE A 15 66.24 -27.40 -5.41
N GLY A 16 66.45 -26.18 -4.91
CA GLY A 16 67.67 -25.79 -4.20
C GLY A 16 67.61 -25.91 -2.67
N HIS A 17 68.75 -26.14 -2.04
CA HIS A 17 68.98 -26.14 -0.60
C HIS A 17 69.72 -24.88 -0.16
N ASP A 18 69.83 -24.61 1.15
CA ASP A 18 70.38 -23.36 1.73
C ASP A 18 71.82 -22.97 1.29
N HIS A 19 72.51 -23.84 0.56
CA HIS A 19 73.86 -23.60 0.03
C HIS A 19 73.97 -23.55 -1.49
N ASP A 20 72.89 -23.83 -2.24
CA ASP A 20 72.92 -23.94 -3.70
C ASP A 20 72.01 -22.88 -4.35
N TYR A 21 72.61 -21.93 -5.07
CA TYR A 21 71.87 -20.96 -5.87
C TYR A 21 71.70 -21.48 -7.29
N HIS A 22 70.49 -21.93 -7.65
CA HIS A 22 70.18 -22.31 -9.02
C HIS A 22 69.63 -21.12 -9.81
N ILE A 23 70.06 -20.99 -11.07
CA ILE A 23 69.54 -19.94 -11.97
C ILE A 23 68.02 -20.03 -12.12
N ALA A 24 67.46 -21.25 -12.08
CA ALA A 24 66.01 -21.46 -12.12
C ALA A 24 65.28 -20.77 -10.95
N ASP A 25 65.84 -20.83 -9.73
CA ASP A 25 65.28 -20.19 -8.54
C ASP A 25 65.33 -18.66 -8.62
N MET A 26 66.35 -18.12 -9.29
CA MET A 26 66.53 -16.68 -9.49
C MET A 26 65.54 -16.08 -10.50
N VAL A 27 65.04 -16.87 -11.46
CA VAL A 27 64.07 -16.41 -12.47
C VAL A 27 62.64 -16.89 -12.23
N ALA A 28 62.41 -17.74 -11.22
CA ALA A 28 61.08 -18.17 -10.84
C ALA A 28 60.31 -17.06 -10.10
N HIS A 29 58.98 -17.16 -10.10
CA HIS A 29 58.15 -16.25 -9.29
C HIS A 29 58.32 -16.54 -7.79
N THR A 30 58.33 -17.83 -7.42
CA THR A 30 58.52 -18.27 -6.04
C THR A 30 59.54 -19.40 -6.01
N SER A 31 60.54 -19.27 -5.14
CA SER A 31 61.50 -20.36 -4.87
C SER A 31 61.34 -20.84 -3.44
N VAL A 32 61.32 -22.15 -3.26
CA VAL A 32 61.28 -22.82 -1.95
C VAL A 32 62.39 -23.87 -1.86
N LYS A 33 62.74 -24.25 -0.63
CA LYS A 33 63.93 -25.09 -0.36
C LYS A 33 63.77 -26.56 -0.73
N THR A 34 62.55 -27.04 -0.92
CA THR A 34 62.28 -28.46 -1.18
C THR A 34 61.01 -28.64 -2.01
N PRO A 35 60.84 -29.77 -2.72
CA PRO A 35 59.59 -30.07 -3.41
C PRO A 35 58.39 -30.17 -2.46
N THR A 36 58.60 -30.65 -1.22
CA THR A 36 57.54 -30.70 -0.19
C THR A 36 57.10 -29.29 0.23
N ALA A 37 58.04 -28.36 0.43
CA ALA A 37 57.69 -26.98 0.73
C ALA A 37 56.93 -26.30 -0.44
N ALA A 38 57.15 -26.75 -1.68
CA ALA A 38 56.39 -26.26 -2.83
C ALA A 38 54.96 -26.77 -2.80
N ALA A 39 54.76 -28.03 -2.40
CA ALA A 39 53.43 -28.61 -2.21
C ALA A 39 52.68 -27.90 -1.07
N ASP A 40 53.34 -27.67 0.08
CA ASP A 40 52.75 -26.94 1.21
C ASP A 40 52.34 -25.51 0.80
N PHE A 41 53.22 -24.79 0.09
CA PHE A 41 52.91 -23.47 -0.46
C PHE A 41 51.67 -23.49 -1.38
N MET A 42 51.56 -24.50 -2.26
CA MET A 42 50.38 -24.64 -3.12
C MET A 42 49.11 -24.93 -2.31
N LEU A 43 49.19 -25.81 -1.30
CA LEU A 43 48.07 -26.13 -0.42
C LEU A 43 47.57 -24.89 0.33
N ASP A 44 48.49 -24.06 0.84
CA ASP A 44 48.15 -22.82 1.52
C ASP A 44 47.42 -21.83 0.59
N VAL A 45 47.91 -21.68 -0.66
CA VAL A 45 47.27 -20.83 -1.65
C VAL A 45 45.85 -21.32 -1.98
N PHE A 46 45.67 -22.63 -2.20
CA PHE A 46 44.35 -23.19 -2.47
C PHE A 46 43.40 -23.05 -1.28
N ALA A 47 43.88 -23.30 -0.06
CA ALA A 47 43.09 -23.16 1.15
C ALA A 47 42.64 -21.71 1.37
N ALA A 48 43.51 -20.73 1.10
CA ALA A 48 43.17 -19.32 1.18
C ALA A 48 42.06 -18.95 0.18
N GLU A 49 42.14 -19.44 -1.06
CA GLU A 49 41.09 -19.16 -2.06
C GLU A 49 39.78 -19.88 -1.77
N GLU A 50 39.83 -21.12 -1.29
CA GLU A 50 38.61 -21.83 -0.87
C GLU A 50 37.90 -21.07 0.25
N GLN A 51 38.64 -20.53 1.22
CA GLN A 51 38.09 -19.67 2.28
C GLN A 51 37.49 -18.37 1.72
N GLN A 52 38.14 -17.72 0.76
CA GLN A 52 37.60 -16.50 0.13
C GLN A 52 36.30 -16.78 -0.62
N VAL A 53 36.25 -17.86 -1.40
CA VAL A 53 35.05 -18.26 -2.13
C VAL A 53 33.91 -18.59 -1.16
N ALA A 54 34.19 -19.35 -0.09
CA ALA A 54 33.20 -19.66 0.94
C ALA A 54 32.68 -18.39 1.64
N PHE A 55 33.57 -17.44 1.95
CA PHE A 55 33.21 -16.16 2.55
C PHE A 55 32.30 -15.32 1.64
N LEU A 56 32.66 -15.18 0.36
CA LEU A 56 31.87 -14.43 -0.61
C LEU A 56 30.50 -15.08 -0.85
N SER A 57 30.45 -16.40 -0.95
CA SER A 57 29.21 -17.17 -1.08
C SER A 57 28.28 -16.94 0.13
N ARG A 58 28.82 -17.02 1.35
CA ARG A 58 28.05 -16.76 2.57
C ARG A 58 27.55 -15.32 2.64
N LYS A 59 28.39 -14.35 2.28
CA LYS A 59 28.02 -12.92 2.24
C LYS A 59 26.90 -12.67 1.24
N LEU A 60 26.98 -13.28 0.04
CA LEU A 60 25.94 -13.20 -0.97
C LEU A 60 24.62 -13.79 -0.45
N PHE A 61 24.67 -14.96 0.17
CA PHE A 61 23.49 -15.63 0.71
C PHE A 61 22.76 -14.76 1.76
N ILE A 62 23.50 -14.21 2.73
CA ILE A 62 22.93 -13.34 3.76
C ILE A 62 22.33 -12.07 3.15
N ALA A 63 23.02 -11.45 2.18
CA ALA A 63 22.52 -10.24 1.52
C ALA A 63 21.25 -10.51 0.72
N LEU A 64 21.19 -11.63 -0.01
CA LEU A 64 20.00 -12.05 -0.74
C LEU A 64 18.83 -12.36 0.19
N GLN A 65 19.08 -13.09 1.28
CA GLN A 65 18.05 -13.41 2.26
C GLN A 65 17.47 -12.13 2.89
N GLY A 66 18.33 -11.21 3.33
CA GLY A 66 17.89 -9.92 3.87
C GLY A 66 17.14 -9.07 2.84
N ARG A 67 17.51 -9.16 1.55
CA ARG A 67 16.78 -8.48 0.48
C ARG A 67 15.38 -9.06 0.28
N ILE A 68 15.26 -10.39 0.25
CA ILE A 68 13.97 -11.09 0.10
C ILE A 68 13.04 -10.73 1.27
N GLU A 69 13.54 -10.80 2.50
CA GLU A 69 12.76 -10.42 3.70
C GLU A 69 12.30 -8.96 3.65
N SER A 70 13.17 -8.05 3.20
CA SER A 70 12.82 -6.64 3.04
C SER A 70 11.72 -6.41 2.00
N GLU A 71 11.81 -7.07 0.83
CA GLU A 71 10.79 -6.93 -0.21
C GLU A 71 9.45 -7.54 0.21
N ASN A 72 9.46 -8.72 0.85
CA ASN A 72 8.24 -9.31 1.42
C ASN A 72 7.60 -8.38 2.47
N GLY A 73 8.40 -7.80 3.37
CA GLY A 73 7.91 -6.85 4.35
C GLY A 73 7.31 -5.56 3.73
N LYS A 74 7.77 -5.14 2.54
CA LYS A 74 7.13 -4.04 1.81
C LYS A 74 5.79 -4.48 1.20
N LEU A 75 5.73 -5.67 0.61
CA LEU A 75 4.48 -6.22 0.06
C LEU A 75 3.41 -6.30 1.15
N ASP A 76 3.74 -6.82 2.32
CA ASP A 76 2.79 -6.89 3.45
C ASP A 76 2.27 -5.52 3.88
N LYS A 77 3.15 -4.50 3.92
CA LYS A 77 2.76 -3.12 4.21
C LYS A 77 1.84 -2.54 3.14
N HIS A 78 2.12 -2.81 1.86
CA HIS A 78 1.27 -2.37 0.77
C HIS A 78 -0.10 -3.06 0.82
N TRP A 79 -0.14 -4.36 1.09
CA TRP A 79 -1.37 -5.12 1.30
C TRP A 79 -2.22 -4.54 2.43
N LEU A 80 -1.61 -4.33 3.61
CA LEU A 80 -2.32 -3.77 4.75
C LEU A 80 -2.86 -2.36 4.47
N ARG A 81 -2.08 -1.53 3.76
CA ARG A 81 -2.50 -0.18 3.37
C ARG A 81 -3.68 -0.21 2.39
N ILE A 82 -3.66 -1.10 1.40
CA ILE A 82 -4.75 -1.25 0.43
C ILE A 82 -6.01 -1.76 1.13
N ALA A 83 -5.89 -2.80 1.97
CA ALA A 83 -7.02 -3.36 2.71
C ALA A 83 -7.69 -2.31 3.61
N ASN A 84 -6.89 -1.54 4.35
CA ASN A 84 -7.40 -0.47 5.21
C ASN A 84 -8.03 0.68 4.39
N ALA A 85 -7.41 1.06 3.27
CA ALA A 85 -7.98 2.11 2.41
C ALA A 85 -9.32 1.69 1.81
N LEU A 86 -9.46 0.45 1.36
CA LEU A 86 -10.72 -0.11 0.86
C LEU A 86 -11.78 -0.16 1.95
N LYS A 87 -11.44 -0.66 3.14
CA LYS A 87 -12.36 -0.71 4.29
C LYS A 87 -12.86 0.68 4.68
N ASN A 88 -11.95 1.65 4.77
CA ASN A 88 -12.31 3.02 5.11
C ASN A 88 -13.20 3.65 4.04
N ARG A 89 -12.91 3.40 2.75
CA ARG A 89 -13.71 3.92 1.65
C ARG A 89 -15.10 3.29 1.61
N ALA A 90 -15.22 1.99 1.84
CA ALA A 90 -16.51 1.32 1.94
C ALA A 90 -17.36 1.91 3.07
N SER A 91 -16.78 2.06 4.27
CA SER A 91 -17.48 2.67 5.41
C SER A 91 -17.91 4.12 5.16
N GLN A 92 -17.11 4.90 4.42
CA GLN A 92 -17.50 6.25 4.02
C GLN A 92 -18.69 6.27 3.05
N GLU A 93 -18.72 5.36 2.07
CA GLU A 93 -19.86 5.28 1.16
C GLU A 93 -21.12 4.77 1.85
N GLU A 94 -21.01 3.84 2.81
CA GLU A 94 -22.13 3.41 3.65
C GLU A 94 -22.73 4.60 4.43
N HIS A 95 -21.90 5.38 5.14
CA HIS A 95 -22.33 6.60 5.82
C HIS A 95 -22.97 7.62 4.86
N ARG A 96 -22.45 7.72 3.63
CA ARG A 96 -23.00 8.64 2.63
C ARG A 96 -24.39 8.22 2.17
N ILE A 97 -24.61 6.92 1.97
CA ILE A 97 -25.92 6.36 1.64
C ILE A 97 -26.89 6.64 2.79
N GLU A 98 -26.51 6.36 4.02
CA GLU A 98 -27.34 6.61 5.22
C GLU A 98 -27.75 8.09 5.34
N LEU A 99 -26.80 9.01 5.09
CA LEU A 99 -27.10 10.44 5.09
C LEU A 99 -28.06 10.84 3.97
N LEU A 100 -27.91 10.27 2.77
CA LEU A 100 -28.79 10.55 1.63
C LEU A 100 -30.19 10.00 1.86
N GLU A 101 -30.32 8.81 2.45
CA GLU A 101 -31.60 8.24 2.85
C GLU A 101 -32.30 9.12 3.88
N SER A 102 -31.59 9.58 4.92
CA SER A 102 -32.14 10.52 5.92
C SER A 102 -32.63 11.84 5.28
N ARG A 103 -31.88 12.36 4.30
CA ARG A 103 -32.30 13.53 3.52
C ARG A 103 -33.53 13.25 2.66
N LEU A 104 -33.62 12.08 2.04
CA LEU A 104 -34.77 11.70 1.23
C LEU A 104 -36.04 11.59 2.09
N VAL A 105 -35.94 10.96 3.26
CA VAL A 105 -37.07 10.81 4.20
C VAL A 105 -37.56 12.17 4.72
N SER A 106 -36.64 13.08 5.04
CA SER A 106 -36.98 14.43 5.49
C SER A 106 -37.47 15.35 4.36
N ALA A 107 -36.97 15.18 3.13
CA ALA A 107 -37.40 15.94 1.97
C ALA A 107 -38.71 15.42 1.35
N ASN A 108 -39.12 14.19 1.65
CA ASN A 108 -40.34 13.61 1.11
C ASN A 108 -41.59 14.23 1.76
N PRO A 109 -42.43 15.00 1.04
CA PRO A 109 -43.64 15.61 1.58
C PRO A 109 -44.68 14.60 2.06
N ALA A 110 -44.59 13.35 1.59
CA ALA A 110 -45.45 12.26 2.03
C ALA A 110 -45.23 11.91 3.52
N SER A 111 -44.01 12.07 4.04
CA SER A 111 -43.73 11.83 5.47
C SER A 111 -44.32 12.91 6.37
N SER A 112 -44.56 14.12 5.85
CA SER A 112 -45.33 15.16 6.53
C SER A 112 -46.83 14.85 6.52
N LEU A 113 -47.36 14.32 5.40
CA LEU A 113 -48.74 13.84 5.31
C LEU A 113 -49.03 12.65 6.26
N GLU A 114 -48.08 11.73 6.44
CA GLU A 114 -48.19 10.62 7.40
C GLU A 114 -48.15 11.06 8.86
N LYS A 115 -47.43 12.14 9.18
CA LYS A 115 -47.34 12.72 10.53
C LYS A 115 -48.56 13.56 10.93
N GLY A 116 -49.63 13.55 10.13
CA GLY A 116 -50.88 14.26 10.41
C GLY A 116 -50.91 15.72 9.94
N PHE A 117 -49.93 16.16 9.14
CA PHE A 117 -49.98 17.48 8.51
C PHE A 117 -50.82 17.43 7.24
N ALA A 118 -51.70 18.41 7.05
CA ALA A 118 -52.51 18.53 5.84
C ALA A 118 -51.94 19.65 4.94
N ILE A 119 -51.84 19.39 3.63
CA ILE A 119 -51.41 20.41 2.67
C ILE A 119 -52.64 21.16 2.16
N VAL A 120 -52.70 22.46 2.38
CA VAL A 120 -53.83 23.32 1.97
C VAL A 120 -53.52 23.99 0.63
N TYR A 121 -54.41 23.79 -0.35
CA TYR A 121 -54.38 24.41 -1.66
C TYR A 121 -55.50 25.45 -1.78
N LYS A 122 -55.20 26.55 -2.46
CA LYS A 122 -56.16 27.58 -2.86
C LYS A 122 -56.12 27.69 -4.39
N GLY A 123 -57.12 27.11 -5.06
CA GLY A 123 -57.08 26.93 -6.51
C GLY A 123 -55.90 26.04 -6.94
N ASN A 124 -55.06 26.52 -7.87
CA ASN A 124 -53.85 25.82 -8.34
C ASN A 124 -52.58 26.09 -7.49
N GLY A 125 -52.66 26.90 -6.42
CA GLY A 125 -51.50 27.29 -5.59
C GLY A 125 -51.53 26.67 -4.19
N ARG A 126 -50.35 26.35 -3.62
CA ARG A 126 -50.21 25.96 -2.20
C ARG A 126 -50.29 27.20 -1.31
N LEU A 127 -51.10 27.15 -0.26
CA LEU A 127 -51.26 28.25 0.67
C LEU A 127 -50.28 28.08 1.84
N LEU A 128 -49.20 28.86 1.84
CA LEU A 128 -48.12 28.78 2.84
C LEU A 128 -48.34 29.73 4.03
N SER A 129 -49.24 30.70 3.91
CA SER A 129 -49.50 31.67 4.97
C SER A 129 -50.98 32.04 5.09
N ALA A 130 -51.50 32.09 6.32
CA ALA A 130 -52.85 32.52 6.64
C ALA A 130 -53.17 33.96 6.16
N LYS A 131 -52.18 34.77 5.79
CA LYS A 131 -52.40 36.12 5.22
C LYS A 131 -53.00 36.09 3.81
N GLU A 132 -52.76 35.04 3.03
CA GLU A 132 -53.18 34.93 1.62
C GLU A 132 -54.63 34.41 1.45
N ALA A 133 -55.22 33.94 2.54
CA ALA A 133 -56.59 33.44 2.61
C ALA A 133 -57.60 34.56 2.93
N LYS A 134 -58.67 34.69 2.13
CA LYS A 134 -59.80 35.61 2.36
C LYS A 134 -61.02 34.84 2.85
N VAL A 135 -61.88 35.49 3.63
CA VAL A 135 -63.14 34.91 4.11
C VAL A 135 -64.07 34.70 2.91
N GLY A 136 -64.58 33.48 2.73
CA GLY A 136 -65.34 33.05 1.56
C GLY A 136 -64.55 32.34 0.46
N ASP A 137 -63.23 32.14 0.61
CA ASP A 137 -62.46 31.33 -0.35
C ASP A 137 -62.70 29.82 -0.15
N SER A 138 -62.82 29.07 -1.25
CA SER A 138 -62.80 27.61 -1.26
C SER A 138 -61.34 27.10 -1.27
N LEU A 139 -61.01 26.24 -0.30
CA LEU A 139 -59.71 25.60 -0.12
C LEU A 139 -59.85 24.09 -0.32
N SER A 140 -58.85 23.46 -0.92
CA SER A 140 -58.74 22.00 -0.95
C SER A 140 -57.62 21.54 -0.03
N VAL A 141 -57.98 20.70 0.94
CA VAL A 141 -57.06 20.16 1.94
C VAL A 141 -56.73 18.73 1.53
N LEU A 142 -55.45 18.46 1.28
CA LEU A 142 -54.95 17.12 0.98
C LEU A 142 -54.44 16.47 2.27
N LEU A 143 -55.08 15.36 2.64
CA LEU A 143 -54.69 14.47 3.73
C LEU A 143 -54.15 13.16 3.14
N LYS A 144 -53.52 12.34 3.99
CA LYS A 144 -53.02 11.00 3.66
C LYS A 144 -54.04 10.16 2.87
N ASP A 145 -55.30 10.17 3.31
CA ASP A 145 -56.32 9.23 2.84
C ASP A 145 -57.41 9.89 1.96
N GLY A 146 -57.27 11.19 1.61
CA GLY A 146 -58.28 11.86 0.79
C GLY A 146 -58.13 13.36 0.64
N ARG A 147 -58.97 13.94 -0.23
CA ARG A 147 -59.10 15.40 -0.43
C ARG A 147 -60.39 15.89 0.20
N LEU A 148 -60.32 16.96 0.97
CA LEU A 148 -61.47 17.67 1.52
C LEU A 148 -61.58 19.05 0.88
N GLU A 149 -62.79 19.42 0.47
CA GLU A 149 -63.10 20.79 0.06
C GLU A 149 -63.69 21.54 1.26
N CYS A 150 -63.15 22.71 1.56
CA CYS A 150 -63.51 23.49 2.74
C CYS A 150 -63.62 24.96 2.36
N GLU A 151 -64.64 25.66 2.86
CA GLU A 151 -64.77 27.10 2.70
C GLU A 151 -64.36 27.86 3.97
N ILE A 152 -63.75 29.03 3.80
CA ILE A 152 -63.31 29.86 4.92
C ILE A 152 -64.49 30.67 5.48
N VAL A 153 -65.15 30.14 6.50
CA VAL A 153 -66.31 30.78 7.15
C VAL A 153 -65.89 31.95 8.06
N LYS A 154 -64.74 31.86 8.74
CA LYS A 154 -64.28 32.89 9.67
C LYS A 154 -62.76 32.86 9.84
N LYS A 155 -62.12 34.04 9.81
CA LYS A 155 -60.68 34.19 10.06
C LYS A 155 -60.47 34.64 11.50
N VAL A 156 -59.91 33.78 12.33
CA VAL A 156 -59.57 34.11 13.73
C VAL A 156 -58.06 34.35 13.80
N LYS A 157 -57.65 35.55 14.25
CA LYS A 157 -56.26 35.85 14.59
C LYS A 157 -56.01 35.37 16.01
N ASN A 158 -55.54 34.13 16.17
CA ASN A 158 -54.82 33.75 17.39
C ASN A 158 -53.35 33.63 17.05
N LEU A 159 -52.55 34.47 17.71
CA LEU A 159 -51.09 34.36 17.72
C LEU A 159 -50.71 33.18 18.62
N ILE A 160 -49.98 32.23 18.05
CA ILE A 160 -48.83 31.63 18.73
C ILE A 160 -47.63 32.44 18.25
#